data_AF-A0A821PEK0-F1
#
_entry.id   AF-A0A821PEK0-F1
#
_cell.length_a   1.000
_cell.length_b   1.000
_cell.length_c   1.000
_cell.angle_alpha   90.00
_cell.angle_beta   90.00
_cell.angle_gamma   90.00
#
_symmetry.space_group_name_H-M   'P 1'
#
loop_
_entity.id
_entity.type
_entity.pdbx_description
1 polymer ?
#
loop_
_entity_poly.entity_id
_entity_poly.type
_entity_poly.pdbx_seq_one_letter_code
_entity_poly.pdbx_strand_id
1 'polypeptide(L)'
;FIDTNTPRPFVEDFSIYGNDAGVNETAAIEDHIYLDAIGLGIGCCCLQVTFQAQSIDEAQFLYDQLTPMTPIMLALSASSPIWRGYLAEIDCRWNVLCAMCDDRTAEEQGFQPLKNERFRISKSRYSSVDCYISPDSAVYNDIDVVQDKDIFHKLIENGIDHLLAQHLAHLFIRDPLILYEEMLHIDDTKDTDHFENINSTNWQSMRFKLPPANSDIGWRVEFRPTELQMTDFENAALVTFIALLTRAILTYNV
;
A
#
# COMPACT_ATOMS: atom_id res chain seq x y z
N PHE A 1 19.99 -10.83 -9.78
CA PHE A 1 21.24 -11.42 -9.26
C PHE A 1 22.15 -11.81 -10.42
N ILE A 2 23.42 -11.43 -10.36
CA ILE A 2 24.40 -11.73 -11.40
C ILE A 2 25.41 -12.72 -10.81
N ASP A 3 25.31 -13.98 -11.19
CA ASP A 3 26.30 -15.02 -10.89
C ASP A 3 27.31 -15.13 -12.05
N THR A 4 28.35 -15.94 -11.83
CA THR A 4 29.43 -16.27 -12.77
C THR A 4 28.92 -16.67 -14.17
N ASN A 5 27.78 -17.36 -14.23
CA ASN A 5 27.18 -17.87 -15.48
C ASN A 5 25.87 -17.17 -15.87
N THR A 6 25.49 -16.08 -15.20
CA THR A 6 24.31 -15.31 -15.62
C THR A 6 24.61 -14.66 -16.98
N PRO A 7 23.78 -14.89 -18.03
CA PRO A 7 23.97 -14.24 -19.33
C PRO A 7 24.00 -12.71 -19.19
N ARG A 8 24.83 -12.05 -20.02
CA ARG A 8 24.99 -10.59 -20.03
C ARG A 8 25.01 -10.05 -21.47
N PRO A 9 24.01 -9.26 -21.89
CA PRO A 9 22.81 -8.91 -21.11
C PRO A 9 21.96 -10.15 -20.82
N PHE A 10 21.29 -10.18 -19.68
CA PHE A 10 20.24 -11.15 -19.44
C PHE A 10 18.99 -10.68 -20.21
N VAL A 11 18.56 -11.50 -21.15
CA VAL A 11 17.36 -11.32 -21.96
C VAL A 11 16.60 -12.63 -21.93
N GLU A 12 15.33 -12.57 -21.58
CA GLU A 12 14.48 -13.75 -21.50
C GLU A 12 13.96 -14.13 -22.88
N ASP A 13 13.84 -15.43 -23.13
CA ASP A 13 13.22 -15.94 -24.35
C ASP A 13 11.70 -15.99 -24.18
N PHE A 14 10.99 -15.00 -24.71
CA PHE A 14 9.54 -14.94 -24.66
C PHE A 14 8.85 -15.82 -25.72
N SER A 15 9.58 -16.36 -26.70
CA SER A 15 9.00 -17.16 -27.78
C SER A 15 8.29 -18.42 -27.28
N ILE A 16 8.67 -18.89 -26.08
CA ILE A 16 8.06 -20.03 -25.40
C ILE A 16 6.62 -19.79 -24.94
N TYR A 17 6.18 -18.52 -24.86
CA TYR A 17 4.86 -18.13 -24.34
C TYR A 17 3.83 -17.80 -25.45
N GLY A 18 4.19 -17.86 -26.74
CA GLY A 18 3.27 -17.68 -27.86
C GLY A 18 3.14 -16.24 -28.39
N ASN A 19 1.98 -15.92 -29.01
CA ASN A 19 1.77 -14.72 -29.85
C ASN A 19 1.81 -13.35 -29.13
N ASP A 20 1.97 -13.30 -27.81
CA ASP A 20 2.09 -12.04 -27.04
C ASP A 20 3.53 -11.51 -26.95
N ALA A 21 4.49 -12.17 -27.63
CA ALA A 21 5.92 -11.81 -27.60
C ALA A 21 6.19 -10.32 -27.91
N GLY A 22 5.40 -9.69 -28.79
CA GLY A 22 5.68 -8.32 -29.25
C GLY A 22 5.57 -7.22 -28.19
N VAL A 23 4.63 -7.31 -27.24
CA VAL A 23 4.50 -6.29 -26.18
C VAL A 23 5.57 -6.50 -25.11
N ASN A 24 5.79 -7.76 -24.73
CA ASN A 24 6.76 -8.15 -23.71
C ASN A 24 8.20 -7.80 -24.12
N GLU A 25 8.56 -7.99 -25.39
CA GLU A 25 9.87 -7.60 -25.93
C GLU A 25 10.13 -6.08 -25.84
N THR A 26 9.08 -5.25 -25.93
CA THR A 26 9.24 -3.78 -25.86
C THR A 26 9.28 -3.23 -24.44
N ALA A 27 8.63 -3.92 -23.48
CA ALA A 27 8.55 -3.50 -22.10
C ALA A 27 9.65 -4.10 -21.21
N ALA A 28 10.21 -5.25 -21.59
CA ALA A 28 11.31 -5.88 -20.88
C ALA A 28 12.58 -5.04 -20.98
N ILE A 29 13.29 -4.93 -19.85
CA ILE A 29 14.56 -4.21 -19.75
C ILE A 29 15.66 -5.26 -19.62
N GLU A 30 16.76 -5.08 -20.36
CA GLU A 30 17.95 -5.93 -20.22
C GLU A 30 18.39 -6.02 -18.76
N ASP A 31 18.89 -7.19 -18.34
CA ASP A 31 19.35 -7.45 -16.97
C ASP A 31 18.27 -7.38 -15.88
N HIS A 32 16.98 -7.43 -16.25
CA HIS A 32 15.85 -7.48 -15.31
C HIS A 32 14.99 -8.72 -15.53
N ILE A 33 14.35 -9.19 -14.45
CA ILE A 33 13.31 -10.23 -14.53
C ILE A 33 12.00 -9.55 -14.93
N TYR A 34 11.40 -9.98 -16.03
CA TYR A 34 10.14 -9.39 -16.52
C TYR A 34 8.92 -10.04 -15.86
N LEU A 35 7.97 -9.23 -15.39
CA LEU A 35 6.70 -9.65 -14.79
C LEU A 35 5.59 -8.76 -15.36
N ASP A 36 4.49 -9.36 -15.82
CA ASP A 36 3.42 -8.67 -16.56
C ASP A 36 2.00 -9.04 -16.12
N ALA A 37 1.87 -9.85 -15.07
CA ALA A 37 0.59 -10.32 -14.57
C ALA A 37 0.39 -9.92 -13.11
N ILE A 38 -0.75 -9.30 -12.80
CA ILE A 38 -1.08 -8.85 -11.44
C ILE A 38 -0.92 -9.97 -10.41
N GLY A 39 -1.26 -11.21 -10.78
CA GLY A 39 -1.14 -12.40 -9.93
C GLY A 39 0.29 -12.72 -9.48
N LEU A 40 1.32 -12.24 -10.19
CA LEU A 40 2.72 -12.37 -9.76
C LEU A 40 3.05 -11.45 -8.59
N GLY A 41 2.29 -10.35 -8.41
CA GLY A 41 2.36 -9.51 -7.23
C GLY A 41 1.36 -9.96 -6.18
N ILE A 42 0.05 -9.81 -6.44
CA ILE A 42 -1.00 -10.07 -5.44
C ILE A 42 -1.10 -11.54 -5.02
N GLY A 43 -0.48 -12.45 -5.78
CA GLY A 43 -0.33 -13.85 -5.40
C GLY A 43 0.75 -14.10 -4.33
N CYS A 44 1.54 -13.09 -3.97
CA CYS A 44 2.47 -13.17 -2.84
C CYS A 44 1.73 -13.15 -1.50
N CYS A 45 2.34 -13.78 -0.51
CA CYS A 45 1.83 -13.82 0.86
C CYS A 45 2.47 -12.74 1.74
N CYS A 46 1.79 -12.38 2.82
CA CYS A 46 2.30 -11.45 3.82
C CYS A 46 1.76 -11.75 5.21
N LEU A 47 2.41 -11.17 6.22
CA LEU A 47 1.95 -11.16 7.60
C LEU A 47 1.46 -9.75 7.93
N GLN A 48 0.17 -9.62 8.30
CA GLN A 48 -0.44 -8.34 8.67
C GLN A 48 -1.01 -8.43 10.07
N VAL A 49 -0.83 -7.37 10.86
CA VAL A 49 -1.32 -7.31 12.24
C VAL A 49 -2.16 -6.06 12.41
N THR A 50 -3.38 -6.23 12.92
CA THR A 50 -4.31 -5.12 13.19
C THR A 50 -4.46 -4.92 14.70
N PHE A 51 -4.34 -3.67 15.14
CA PHE A 51 -4.54 -3.26 16.54
C PHE A 51 -5.74 -2.32 16.62
N GLN A 52 -6.62 -2.56 17.61
CA GLN A 52 -7.67 -1.62 17.98
C GLN A 52 -7.13 -0.67 19.05
N ALA A 53 -7.26 0.64 18.79
CA ALA A 53 -6.90 1.69 19.73
C ALA A 53 -8.10 2.06 20.62
N GLN A 54 -7.84 2.75 21.73
CA GLN A 54 -8.90 3.21 22.64
C GLN A 54 -9.67 4.43 22.12
N SER A 55 -9.06 5.23 21.24
CA SER A 55 -9.64 6.44 20.66
C SER A 55 -9.07 6.72 19.27
N ILE A 56 -9.65 7.68 18.56
CA ILE A 56 -9.11 8.16 17.28
C ILE A 56 -7.71 8.77 17.47
N ASP A 57 -7.50 9.55 18.53
CA ASP A 57 -6.21 10.19 18.84
C ASP A 57 -5.11 9.15 19.05
N GLU A 58 -5.39 8.08 19.81
CA GLU A 58 -4.45 6.98 20.00
C GLU A 58 -4.19 6.24 18.68
N ALA A 59 -5.22 6.05 17.85
CA ALA A 59 -5.06 5.41 16.54
C ALA A 59 -4.18 6.24 15.60
N GLN A 60 -4.37 7.56 15.54
CA GLN A 60 -3.55 8.47 14.74
C GLN A 60 -2.10 8.48 15.24
N PHE A 61 -1.91 8.58 16.57
CA PHE A 61 -0.59 8.49 17.17
C PHE A 61 0.11 7.17 16.85
N LEU A 62 -0.57 6.04 17.03
CA LEU A 62 0.02 4.72 16.79
C LEU A 62 0.29 4.47 15.29
N TYR A 63 -0.57 4.95 14.39
CA TYR A 63 -0.34 4.90 12.94
C TYR A 63 0.98 5.60 12.58
N ASP A 64 1.19 6.79 13.12
CA ASP A 64 2.38 7.59 12.86
C ASP A 64 3.64 6.96 13.45
N GLN A 65 3.62 6.55 14.72
CA GLN A 65 4.81 5.96 15.37
C GLN A 65 5.22 4.62 14.75
N LEU A 66 4.27 3.86 14.19
CA LEU A 66 4.58 2.62 13.47
C LEU A 66 5.05 2.85 12.02
N THR A 67 4.76 4.00 11.42
CA THR A 67 5.11 4.26 10.01
C THR A 67 6.63 4.14 9.74
N PRO A 68 7.53 4.74 10.54
CA PRO A 68 8.99 4.57 10.39
C PRO A 68 9.48 3.13 10.54
N MET A 69 8.73 2.29 11.27
CA MET A 69 9.07 0.88 11.46
C MET A 69 8.74 0.04 10.22
N THR A 70 7.92 0.54 9.29
CA THR A 70 7.50 -0.23 8.13
C THR A 70 8.63 -0.70 7.21
N PRO A 71 9.55 0.16 6.73
CA PRO A 71 10.70 -0.30 5.92
C PRO A 71 11.67 -1.16 6.72
N ILE A 72 11.83 -0.92 8.03
CA ILE A 72 12.70 -1.71 8.91
C ILE A 72 12.18 -3.14 9.01
N MET A 73 10.90 -3.32 9.30
CA MET A 73 10.28 -4.64 9.40
C MET A 73 10.20 -5.35 8.04
N LEU A 74 10.01 -4.61 6.94
CA LEU A 74 10.10 -5.19 5.60
C LEU A 74 11.48 -5.82 5.36
N ALA A 75 12.56 -5.07 5.63
CA ALA A 75 13.92 -5.55 5.45
C ALA A 75 14.27 -6.70 6.41
N LEU A 76 13.86 -6.61 7.68
CA LEU A 76 14.13 -7.66 8.68
C LEU A 76 13.40 -8.98 8.39
N SER A 77 12.24 -8.91 7.73
CA SER A 77 11.42 -10.09 7.43
C SER A 77 11.63 -10.64 6.00
N ALA A 78 12.54 -10.05 5.22
CA ALA A 78 12.79 -10.37 3.81
C ALA A 78 12.72 -11.88 3.50
N SER A 79 11.79 -12.28 2.62
CA SER A 79 11.57 -13.69 2.28
C SER A 79 11.16 -13.92 0.81
N SER A 80 11.45 -12.98 -0.09
CA SER A 80 11.07 -13.03 -1.51
C SER A 80 12.24 -12.80 -2.49
N PRO A 81 13.32 -13.61 -2.43
CA PRO A 81 14.51 -13.43 -3.29
C PRO A 81 14.39 -14.03 -4.69
N ILE A 82 13.33 -14.79 -4.99
CA ILE A 82 13.17 -15.54 -6.25
C ILE A 82 11.87 -15.13 -6.94
N TRP A 83 11.98 -14.76 -8.22
CA TRP A 83 10.85 -14.33 -9.04
C TRP A 83 10.88 -15.08 -10.37
N ARG A 84 9.74 -15.69 -10.74
CA ARG A 84 9.56 -16.42 -12.00
C ARG A 84 10.68 -17.44 -12.35
N GLY A 85 11.28 -18.05 -11.32
CA GLY A 85 12.36 -19.03 -11.47
C GLY A 85 13.78 -18.45 -11.47
N TYR A 86 13.93 -17.14 -11.31
CA TYR A 86 15.22 -16.45 -11.29
C TYR A 86 15.53 -15.85 -9.92
N LEU A 87 16.80 -15.87 -9.52
CA LEU A 87 17.28 -15.14 -8.35
C LEU A 87 17.31 -13.63 -8.68
N ALA A 88 16.60 -12.83 -7.89
CA ALA A 88 16.57 -11.38 -8.02
C ALA A 88 17.65 -10.71 -7.17
N GLU A 89 17.93 -9.44 -7.44
CA GLU A 89 18.79 -8.60 -6.59
C GLU A 89 17.94 -7.77 -5.60
N ILE A 90 16.85 -8.38 -5.13
CA ILE A 90 15.94 -7.86 -4.12
C ILE A 90 15.48 -9.03 -3.26
N ASP A 91 15.26 -8.80 -1.97
CA ASP A 91 14.86 -9.86 -1.03
C ASP A 91 13.41 -9.72 -0.53
N CYS A 92 12.70 -8.68 -0.97
CA CYS A 92 11.35 -8.33 -0.51
C CYS A 92 10.36 -8.16 -1.66
N ARG A 93 9.09 -8.44 -1.41
CA ARG A 93 8.01 -8.39 -2.41
C ARG A 93 7.48 -6.99 -2.74
N TRP A 94 7.82 -6.00 -1.92
CA TRP A 94 7.10 -4.72 -1.89
C TRP A 94 7.09 -3.98 -3.24
N ASN A 95 8.25 -3.87 -3.89
CA ASN A 95 8.35 -3.14 -5.16
C ASN A 95 7.63 -3.87 -6.30
N VAL A 96 7.63 -5.21 -6.29
CA VAL A 96 6.86 -6.00 -7.25
C VAL A 96 5.37 -5.78 -7.04
N LEU A 97 4.88 -5.80 -5.80
CA LEU A 97 3.48 -5.47 -5.48
C LEU A 97 3.10 -4.04 -5.91
N CYS A 98 3.97 -3.06 -5.65
CA CYS A 98 3.76 -1.68 -6.07
C CYS A 98 3.54 -1.59 -7.59
N ALA A 99 4.41 -2.25 -8.36
CA ALA A 99 4.35 -2.23 -9.82
C ALA A 99 3.16 -3.02 -10.38
N MET A 100 2.86 -4.19 -9.82
CA MET A 100 1.78 -5.06 -10.31
C MET A 100 0.37 -4.51 -10.03
N CYS A 101 0.24 -3.61 -9.05
CA CYS A 101 -1.01 -2.93 -8.71
C CYS A 101 -1.02 -1.45 -9.15
N ASP A 102 -0.08 -1.03 -10.00
CA ASP A 102 -0.02 0.35 -10.50
C ASP A 102 -1.00 0.54 -11.65
N ASP A 103 -2.09 1.24 -11.38
CA ASP A 103 -3.15 1.56 -12.33
C ASP A 103 -2.98 2.93 -12.98
N ARG A 104 -1.90 3.66 -12.64
CA ARG A 104 -1.68 5.00 -13.17
C ARG A 104 -1.46 4.97 -14.68
N THR A 105 -2.18 5.83 -15.37
CA THR A 105 -1.98 6.14 -16.78
C THR A 105 -0.67 6.91 -17.01
N ALA A 106 -0.27 7.02 -18.28
CA ALA A 106 0.89 7.84 -18.67
C ALA A 106 0.71 9.34 -18.33
N GLU A 107 -0.53 9.84 -18.27
CA GLU A 107 -0.83 11.21 -17.85
C GLU A 107 -0.59 11.40 -16.34
N GLU A 108 -1.09 10.47 -15.51
CA GLU A 108 -0.91 10.50 -14.05
C GLU A 108 0.56 10.31 -13.64
N GLN A 109 1.28 9.42 -14.32
CA GLN A 109 2.72 9.22 -14.14
C GLN A 109 3.56 10.42 -14.63
N GLY A 110 2.96 11.34 -15.39
CA GLY A 110 3.61 12.54 -15.90
C GLY A 110 4.43 12.33 -17.17
N PHE A 111 4.36 11.16 -17.80
CA PHE A 111 4.94 10.90 -19.13
C PHE A 111 4.21 11.66 -20.24
N GLN A 112 2.93 11.97 -20.02
CA GLN A 112 2.10 12.78 -20.92
C GLN A 112 1.47 13.98 -20.17
N PRO A 113 1.09 15.06 -20.86
CA PRO A 113 0.35 16.15 -20.23
C PRO A 113 -1.06 15.71 -19.83
N LEU A 114 -1.54 16.19 -18.67
CA LEU A 114 -2.93 15.96 -18.23
C LEU A 114 -3.92 16.53 -19.24
N LYS A 115 -4.79 15.68 -19.77
CA LYS A 115 -5.90 16.02 -20.68
C LYS A 115 -7.19 15.37 -20.23
N ASN A 116 -7.14 14.09 -19.85
CA ASN A 116 -8.29 13.31 -19.41
C ASN A 116 -8.25 13.09 -17.90
N GLU A 117 -7.04 13.00 -17.34
CA GLU A 117 -6.84 12.76 -15.92
C GLU A 117 -6.83 14.04 -15.08
N ARG A 118 -7.25 13.92 -13.83
CA ARG A 118 -7.39 15.04 -12.89
C ARG A 118 -6.10 15.36 -12.15
N PHE A 119 -5.26 14.35 -11.91
CA PHE A 119 -4.15 14.44 -10.98
C PHE A 119 -2.85 13.90 -11.60
N ARG A 120 -1.71 14.49 -11.22
CA ARG A 120 -0.41 13.82 -11.34
C ARG A 120 -0.18 13.05 -10.06
N ILE A 121 0.18 11.77 -10.16
CA ILE A 121 0.26 10.88 -9.00
C ILE A 121 1.64 10.24 -8.95
N SER A 122 2.38 10.50 -7.87
CA SER A 122 3.79 10.13 -7.74
C SER A 122 4.01 8.63 -7.46
N LYS A 123 3.07 7.97 -6.79
CA LYS A 123 3.18 6.56 -6.38
C LYS A 123 2.00 5.73 -6.88
N SER A 124 2.21 4.41 -6.98
CA SER A 124 1.12 3.44 -7.14
C SER A 124 0.16 3.48 -5.95
N ARG A 125 -1.10 3.09 -6.16
CA ARG A 125 -2.09 2.92 -5.07
C ARG A 125 -1.68 1.83 -4.07
N TYR A 126 -0.81 0.92 -4.49
CA TYR A 126 -0.02 0.08 -3.60
C TYR A 126 1.34 0.74 -3.40
N SER A 127 1.60 1.35 -2.24
CA SER A 127 2.88 2.01 -1.95
C SER A 127 3.06 2.30 -0.46
N SER A 128 4.19 2.88 -0.04
CA SER A 128 4.34 3.31 1.36
C SER A 128 3.30 4.38 1.74
N VAL A 129 3.14 4.66 3.03
CA VAL A 129 2.34 5.81 3.52
C VAL A 129 2.78 7.14 2.88
N ASP A 130 1.82 8.05 2.69
CA ASP A 130 2.00 9.38 2.08
C ASP A 130 2.10 10.52 3.09
N CYS A 131 1.49 10.37 4.26
CA CYS A 131 1.48 11.40 5.29
C CYS A 131 1.25 10.82 6.67
N TYR A 132 1.79 11.51 7.65
CA TYR A 132 1.46 11.40 9.06
C TYR A 132 0.11 12.08 9.35
N ILE A 133 -0.65 11.49 10.26
CA ILE A 133 -2.04 11.88 10.57
C ILE A 133 -2.25 12.32 12.02
N SER A 134 -1.21 12.34 12.85
CA SER A 134 -1.22 12.87 14.21
C SER A 134 -0.59 14.27 14.26
N PRO A 135 -1.11 15.19 15.09
CA PRO A 135 -0.54 16.53 15.27
C PRO A 135 0.95 16.54 15.62
N ASP A 136 1.41 15.56 16.42
CA ASP A 136 2.80 15.50 16.89
C ASP A 136 3.82 15.21 15.77
N SER A 137 3.36 14.52 14.72
CA SER A 137 4.18 14.14 13.57
C SER A 137 3.99 15.05 12.37
N ALA A 138 3.09 16.04 12.46
CA ALA A 138 2.76 16.93 11.35
C ALA A 138 3.98 17.67 10.78
N VAL A 139 4.98 17.95 11.61
CA VAL A 139 6.23 18.60 11.20
C VAL A 139 7.07 17.74 10.24
N TYR A 140 6.84 16.43 10.21
CA TYR A 140 7.55 15.48 9.34
C TYR A 140 6.85 15.26 8.00
N ASN A 141 5.67 15.86 7.77
CA ASN A 141 5.04 15.87 6.44
C ASN A 141 5.79 16.85 5.52
N ASP A 142 6.85 16.36 4.89
CA ASP A 142 7.78 17.15 4.07
C ASP A 142 7.63 16.89 2.56
N ILE A 143 6.64 16.08 2.16
CA ILE A 143 6.30 15.81 0.78
C ILE A 143 4.96 16.43 0.38
N ASP A 144 4.81 16.76 -0.90
CA ASP A 144 3.55 17.24 -1.45
C ASP A 144 2.54 16.09 -1.58
N VAL A 145 1.48 16.13 -0.79
CA VAL A 145 0.41 15.13 -0.78
C VAL A 145 -0.69 15.57 -1.75
N VAL A 146 -0.72 14.92 -2.91
CA VAL A 146 -1.76 15.14 -3.92
C VAL A 146 -3.12 14.77 -3.32
N GLN A 147 -4.11 15.65 -3.39
CA GLN A 147 -5.40 15.42 -2.78
C GLN A 147 -6.54 16.01 -3.61
N ASP A 148 -7.72 15.40 -3.52
CA ASP A 148 -8.94 15.98 -4.04
C ASP A 148 -9.41 17.12 -3.13
N LYS A 149 -9.27 18.36 -3.62
CA LYS A 149 -9.58 19.57 -2.83
C LYS A 149 -11.04 19.69 -2.45
N ASP A 150 -11.96 19.19 -3.28
CA ASP A 150 -13.39 19.28 -3.01
C ASP A 150 -13.77 18.32 -1.88
N ILE A 151 -13.21 17.11 -1.90
CA ILE A 151 -13.35 16.13 -0.82
C ILE A 151 -12.68 16.64 0.46
N PHE A 152 -11.47 17.20 0.36
CA PHE A 152 -10.80 17.81 1.51
C PHE A 152 -11.66 18.88 2.18
N HIS A 153 -12.19 19.85 1.42
CA HIS A 153 -13.05 20.90 1.98
C HIS A 153 -14.32 20.33 2.61
N LYS A 154 -14.97 19.36 1.95
CA LYS A 154 -16.15 18.69 2.49
C LYS A 154 -15.86 18.02 3.84
N LEU A 155 -14.71 17.37 3.99
CA LEU A 155 -14.30 16.74 5.26
C LEU A 155 -14.08 17.78 6.36
N ILE A 156 -13.37 18.86 6.06
CA ILE A 156 -13.13 19.97 7.00
C ILE A 156 -14.44 20.61 7.47
N GLU A 157 -15.36 20.91 6.54
CA GLU A 157 -16.67 21.52 6.84
C GLU A 157 -17.54 20.63 7.73
N ASN A 158 -17.33 19.31 7.69
CA ASN A 158 -18.02 18.33 8.54
C ASN A 158 -17.25 17.99 9.82
N GLY A 159 -16.20 18.75 10.15
CA GLY A 159 -15.50 18.66 11.44
C GLY A 159 -14.42 17.59 11.53
N ILE A 160 -13.97 17.02 10.40
CA ILE A 160 -12.77 16.17 10.37
C ILE A 160 -11.53 17.07 10.49
N ASP A 161 -10.55 16.64 11.29
CA ASP A 161 -9.32 17.41 11.48
C ASP A 161 -8.49 17.52 10.19
N HIS A 162 -7.59 18.50 10.14
CA HIS A 162 -6.82 18.82 8.94
C HIS A 162 -6.00 17.65 8.38
N LEU A 163 -5.29 16.92 9.25
CA LEU A 163 -4.36 15.88 8.81
C LEU A 163 -5.12 14.64 8.36
N LEU A 164 -6.17 14.25 9.09
CA LEU A 164 -7.03 13.16 8.67
C LEU A 164 -7.81 13.51 7.40
N ALA A 165 -8.29 14.75 7.25
CA ALA A 165 -8.95 15.20 6.04
C ALA A 165 -8.03 15.14 4.82
N GLN A 166 -6.76 15.57 4.96
CA GLN A 166 -5.75 15.46 3.92
C GLN A 166 -5.46 14.00 3.55
N HIS A 167 -5.28 13.14 4.55
CA HIS A 167 -5.07 11.71 4.34
C HIS A 167 -6.23 11.07 3.56
N LEU A 168 -7.47 11.29 4.00
CA LEU A 168 -8.66 10.75 3.33
C LEU A 168 -8.80 11.33 1.91
N ALA A 169 -8.65 12.64 1.74
CA ALA A 169 -8.73 13.27 0.42
C ALA A 169 -7.64 12.78 -0.55
N HIS A 170 -6.49 12.35 -0.05
CA HIS A 170 -5.47 11.67 -0.84
C HIS A 170 -5.92 10.29 -1.32
N LEU A 171 -6.57 9.48 -0.48
CA LEU A 171 -7.06 8.15 -0.89
C LEU A 171 -8.05 8.24 -2.06
N PHE A 172 -8.87 9.30 -2.08
CA PHE A 172 -9.91 9.55 -3.08
C PHE A 172 -9.39 10.18 -4.39
N ILE A 173 -8.08 10.33 -4.58
CA ILE A 173 -7.53 10.64 -5.91
C ILE A 173 -7.58 9.43 -6.85
N ARG A 174 -7.95 8.25 -6.34
CA ARG A 174 -8.04 6.99 -7.07
C ARG A 174 -9.46 6.68 -7.48
N ASP A 175 -9.59 6.08 -8.65
CA ASP A 175 -10.85 5.49 -9.08
C ASP A 175 -11.13 4.14 -8.39
N PRO A 176 -12.41 3.76 -8.22
CA PRO A 176 -12.79 2.45 -7.74
C PRO A 176 -12.42 1.38 -8.79
N LEU A 177 -11.73 0.32 -8.37
CA LEU A 177 -11.31 -0.75 -9.30
C LEU A 177 -12.43 -1.74 -9.60
N ILE A 178 -13.27 -2.04 -8.60
CA ILE A 178 -14.29 -3.08 -8.69
C ILE A 178 -15.52 -2.57 -7.96
N LEU A 179 -16.67 -2.53 -8.64
CA LEU A 179 -17.96 -2.22 -8.05
C LEU A 179 -19.01 -3.16 -8.62
N TYR A 180 -19.71 -3.87 -7.74
CA TYR A 180 -20.81 -4.74 -8.15
C TYR A 180 -22.06 -3.91 -8.44
N GLU A 181 -22.86 -4.34 -9.43
CA GLU A 181 -24.06 -3.62 -9.86
C GLU A 181 -25.06 -3.45 -8.71
N GLU A 182 -25.19 -4.48 -7.86
CA GLU A 182 -26.05 -4.49 -6.69
C GLU A 182 -25.63 -3.48 -5.62
N MET A 183 -24.37 -3.04 -5.63
CA MET A 183 -23.79 -2.10 -4.68
C MET A 183 -23.75 -0.66 -5.22
N LEU A 184 -24.34 -0.38 -6.39
CA LEU A 184 -24.39 0.98 -6.96
C LEU A 184 -25.19 1.95 -6.08
N HIS A 185 -26.25 1.47 -5.45
CA HIS A 185 -27.15 2.26 -4.62
C HIS A 185 -27.27 1.64 -3.24
N ILE A 186 -26.62 2.25 -2.25
CA ILE A 186 -26.66 1.84 -0.84
C ILE A 186 -27.21 2.98 0.02
N ASP A 187 -27.47 2.69 1.30
CA ASP A 187 -27.91 3.69 2.27
C ASP A 187 -26.69 4.21 3.04
N ASP A 188 -26.15 5.37 2.63
CA ASP A 188 -24.96 5.99 3.24
C ASP A 188 -25.10 6.26 4.76
N THR A 189 -26.32 6.19 5.33
CA THR A 189 -26.53 6.32 6.78
C THR A 189 -26.31 5.01 7.54
N LYS A 190 -26.22 3.89 6.83
CA LYS A 190 -26.08 2.53 7.39
C LYS A 190 -24.87 1.79 6.84
N ASP A 191 -24.49 2.06 5.60
CA ASP A 191 -23.49 1.32 4.85
C ASP A 191 -22.25 2.17 4.60
N THR A 192 -21.09 1.52 4.54
CA THR A 192 -19.79 2.17 4.32
C THR A 192 -19.06 1.61 3.11
N ASP A 193 -19.71 0.77 2.31
CA ASP A 193 -19.09 0.02 1.21
C ASP A 193 -18.49 0.92 0.13
N HIS A 194 -19.11 2.07 -0.16
CA HIS A 194 -18.55 3.04 -1.12
C HIS A 194 -17.23 3.65 -0.62
N PHE A 195 -17.14 3.95 0.68
CA PHE A 195 -15.90 4.38 1.30
C PHE A 195 -14.86 3.25 1.29
N GLU A 196 -15.27 2.04 1.70
CA GLU A 196 -14.38 0.89 1.75
C GLU A 196 -13.89 0.47 0.36
N ASN A 197 -14.64 0.73 -0.72
CA ASN A 197 -14.16 0.49 -2.08
C ASN A 197 -12.84 1.23 -2.35
N ILE A 198 -12.77 2.50 -1.99
CA ILE A 198 -11.57 3.32 -2.13
C ILE A 198 -10.53 2.99 -1.06
N ASN A 199 -10.94 2.93 0.21
CA ASN A 199 -10.03 2.69 1.32
C ASN A 199 -9.34 1.31 1.26
N SER A 200 -10.08 0.27 0.89
CA SER A 200 -9.55 -1.10 0.82
C SER A 200 -8.62 -1.32 -0.36
N THR A 201 -8.73 -0.51 -1.42
CA THR A 201 -7.90 -0.57 -2.64
C THR A 201 -6.79 0.48 -2.69
N ASN A 202 -6.64 1.28 -1.64
CA ASN A 202 -5.37 1.95 -1.34
C ASN A 202 -4.57 1.04 -0.38
N TRP A 203 -3.54 0.40 -0.91
CA TRP A 203 -2.76 -0.61 -0.19
C TRP A 203 -1.44 -0.01 0.30
N GLN A 204 -1.51 0.65 1.45
CA GLN A 204 -0.35 1.28 2.06
C GLN A 204 0.43 0.34 3.01
N SER A 205 1.63 0.77 3.45
CA SER A 205 2.42 0.04 4.46
C SER A 205 1.81 0.09 5.87
N MET A 206 1.10 1.18 6.18
CA MET A 206 0.15 1.26 7.29
C MET A 206 -1.24 1.51 6.73
N ARG A 207 -2.28 1.01 7.39
CA ARG A 207 -3.67 1.39 7.08
C ARG A 207 -4.37 1.89 8.33
N PHE A 208 -4.95 3.07 8.22
CA PHE A 208 -5.88 3.61 9.20
C PHE A 208 -7.28 3.08 8.88
N LYS A 209 -7.93 2.41 9.82
CA LYS A 209 -9.21 1.73 9.60
C LYS A 209 -10.27 2.39 10.46
N LEU A 210 -11.29 2.93 9.79
CA LEU A 210 -12.47 3.49 10.44
C LEU A 210 -13.25 2.38 11.18
N PRO A 211 -14.04 2.75 12.20
CA PRO A 211 -15.04 1.87 12.80
C PRO A 211 -16.02 1.38 11.72
N PRO A 212 -16.27 0.08 11.58
CA PRO A 212 -17.30 -0.42 10.68
C PRO A 212 -18.68 0.01 11.18
N ALA A 213 -19.57 0.32 10.25
CA ALA A 213 -20.97 0.56 10.58
C ALA A 213 -21.59 -0.65 11.30
N ASN A 214 -22.49 -0.39 12.25
CA ASN A 214 -23.24 -1.42 12.98
C ASN A 214 -22.37 -2.43 13.76
N SER A 215 -21.18 -2.04 14.23
CA SER A 215 -20.30 -2.88 15.05
C SER A 215 -19.78 -2.16 16.29
N ASP A 216 -19.27 -2.92 17.26
CA ASP A 216 -18.56 -2.42 18.45
C ASP A 216 -17.05 -2.26 18.23
N ILE A 217 -16.57 -2.48 17.00
CA ILE A 217 -15.17 -2.37 16.62
C ILE A 217 -14.78 -0.89 16.52
N GLY A 218 -13.73 -0.51 17.23
CA GLY A 218 -13.21 0.86 17.27
C GLY A 218 -12.29 1.23 16.11
N TRP A 219 -11.60 2.36 16.27
CA TRP A 219 -10.53 2.79 15.39
C TRP A 219 -9.37 1.80 15.44
N ARG A 220 -8.85 1.42 14.27
CA ARG A 220 -7.78 0.43 14.17
C ARG A 220 -6.65 0.92 13.29
N VAL A 221 -5.47 0.42 13.56
CA VAL A 221 -4.31 0.55 12.67
C VAL A 221 -3.85 -0.84 12.26
N GLU A 222 -3.48 -0.99 11.00
CA GLU A 222 -3.01 -2.25 10.44
C GLU A 222 -1.58 -2.07 9.92
N PHE A 223 -0.67 -2.88 10.47
CA PHE A 223 0.73 -2.96 10.09
C PHE A 223 0.89 -4.04 9.01
N ARG A 224 1.28 -3.64 7.80
CA ARG A 224 1.16 -4.46 6.58
C ARG A 224 2.45 -4.91 5.86
N PRO A 225 3.67 -4.38 6.16
CA PRO A 225 4.82 -4.62 5.30
C PRO A 225 5.43 -6.03 5.48
N THR A 226 5.27 -6.66 6.65
CA THR A 226 5.98 -7.88 7.04
C THR A 226 5.78 -9.02 6.03
N GLU A 227 6.88 -9.65 5.60
CA GLU A 227 6.81 -10.84 4.77
C GLU A 227 6.38 -12.06 5.60
N LEU A 228 5.68 -13.00 4.97
CA LEU A 228 5.29 -14.23 5.63
C LEU A 228 6.49 -15.17 5.77
N GLN A 229 6.72 -15.68 6.97
CA GLN A 229 7.80 -16.62 7.26
C GLN A 229 7.35 -18.08 7.10
N MET A 230 8.30 -18.99 6.96
CA MET A 230 8.04 -20.40 6.67
C MET A 230 7.37 -21.14 7.84
N THR A 231 7.66 -20.75 9.08
CA THR A 231 7.13 -21.43 10.27
C THR A 231 6.17 -20.55 11.07
N ASP A 232 5.20 -21.20 11.72
CA ASP A 232 4.28 -20.53 12.64
C ASP A 232 5.03 -19.85 13.80
N PHE A 233 6.16 -20.41 14.23
CA PHE A 233 6.98 -19.82 15.29
C PHE A 233 7.58 -18.47 14.87
N GLU A 234 8.16 -18.38 13.68
CA GLU A 234 8.73 -17.13 13.15
C GLU A 234 7.64 -16.08 12.96
N ASN A 235 6.49 -16.47 12.40
CA ASN A 235 5.34 -15.58 12.23
C ASN A 235 4.79 -15.10 13.59
N ALA A 236 4.67 -15.99 14.58
CA ALA A 236 4.24 -15.63 15.93
C ALA A 236 5.25 -14.71 16.64
N ALA A 237 6.56 -14.90 16.40
CA ALA A 237 7.60 -14.03 16.95
C ALA A 237 7.49 -12.61 16.39
N LEU A 238 7.29 -12.45 15.08
CA LEU A 238 7.09 -11.15 14.45
C LEU A 238 5.81 -10.46 14.92
N VAL A 239 4.69 -11.20 15.00
CA VAL A 239 3.43 -10.68 15.55
C VAL A 239 3.61 -10.21 17.00
N THR A 240 4.26 -11.03 17.82
CA THR A 240 4.52 -10.71 19.23
C THR A 240 5.42 -9.49 19.36
N PHE A 241 6.46 -9.38 18.54
CA PHE A 241 7.34 -8.22 18.51
C PHE A 241 6.57 -6.93 18.20
N ILE A 242 5.79 -6.91 17.12
CA ILE A 242 4.99 -5.74 16.73
C ILE A 242 3.97 -5.42 17.83
N ALA A 243 3.33 -6.43 18.43
CA ALA A 243 2.39 -6.23 19.52
C ALA A 243 3.04 -5.64 20.78
N LEU A 244 4.24 -6.09 21.15
CA LEU A 244 4.99 -5.51 22.27
C LEU A 244 5.47 -4.09 21.95
N LEU A 245 5.85 -3.83 20.70
CA LEU A 245 6.25 -2.51 20.23
C LEU A 245 5.09 -1.50 20.36
N THR A 246 3.87 -1.88 19.97
CA THR A 246 2.70 -0.99 20.17
C THR A 246 2.46 -0.72 21.66
N ARG A 247 2.63 -1.71 22.53
CA ARG A 247 2.53 -1.49 23.98
C ARG A 247 3.62 -0.57 24.51
N ALA A 248 4.85 -0.68 24.02
CA ALA A 248 5.93 0.20 24.40
C ALA A 248 5.66 1.65 23.97
N ILE A 249 5.30 1.86 22.70
CA ILE A 249 4.90 3.17 22.14
C ILE A 249 3.84 3.84 23.02
N LEU A 250 2.74 3.12 23.30
CA LEU A 250 1.63 3.66 24.07
C LEU A 250 1.95 3.88 25.56
N THR A 251 2.74 2.98 26.16
CA THR A 251 3.08 3.07 27.59
C THR A 251 4.07 4.20 27.87
N TYR A 252 5.02 4.43 26.97
CA TYR A 252 6.09 5.40 27.15
C TYR A 252 5.89 6.69 26.36
N ASN A 253 4.85 6.76 25.52
CA ASN A 253 4.54 7.91 24.67
C ASN A 253 5.75 8.32 23.80
N VAL A 254 6.31 7.33 23.10
CA VAL A 254 7.51 7.44 22.25
C VAL A 254 7.20 7.13 20.79
#